data_AF-A0A7Y2WZK7-F1
#
_entry.id   AF-A0A7Y2WZK7-F1
#
_cell.length_a   1.000
_cell.length_b   1.000
_cell.length_c   1.000
_cell.angle_alpha   90.00
_cell.angle_beta   90.00
_cell.angle_gamma   90.00
#
_symmetry.space_group_name_H-M   'P 1'
#
loop_
_entity.id
_entity.type
_entity.pdbx_description
1 polymer ?
#
loop_
_entity_poly.entity_id
_entity_poly.type
_entity_poly.pdbx_seq_one_letter_code
_entity_poly.pdbx_strand_id
1 'polypeptide(L)'
;MKPTRLELNPQFPILVARAGLSLRAFARRAGLGFSTIMGLMHPELHPGRRGGMQLRTAWLLANAYSEIVRIDPDAAFALLIIERRADVSTEEPSPRPR
;
A
#
# COMPACT_ATOMS: atom_id res chain seq x y z
N MET A 1 2.90 1.97 21.85
CA MET A 1 3.57 1.34 20.69
C MET A 1 3.38 2.25 19.49
N LYS A 2 4.44 2.59 18.74
CA LYS A 2 4.29 3.36 17.48
C LYS A 2 3.43 2.53 16.51
N PRO A 3 2.40 3.08 15.86
CA PRO A 3 1.60 2.33 14.92
C PRO A 3 2.46 1.94 13.71
N THR A 4 2.54 0.65 13.43
CA THR A 4 3.10 0.13 12.17
C THR A 4 2.18 0.55 11.03
N ARG A 5 2.72 1.25 10.03
CA ARG A 5 1.98 1.68 8.85
C ARG A 5 2.23 0.67 7.73
N LEU A 6 1.15 0.11 7.19
CA LEU A 6 1.21 -0.71 5.99
C LEU A 6 1.14 0.18 4.75
N GLU A 7 2.08 -0.03 3.84
CA GLU A 7 2.20 0.67 2.57
C GLU A 7 2.33 -0.34 1.42
N LEU A 8 2.00 0.10 0.20
CA LEU A 8 2.32 -0.69 -0.98
C LEU A 8 3.82 -0.65 -1.25
N ASN A 9 4.37 -1.78 -1.67
CA ASN A 9 5.70 -1.84 -2.23
C ASN A 9 5.78 -0.88 -3.45
N PRO A 10 6.82 -0.04 -3.58
CA PRO A 10 7.01 0.82 -4.75
C PRO A 10 7.02 0.06 -6.10
N GLN A 11 7.39 -1.23 -6.07
CA GLN A 11 7.39 -2.10 -7.25
C GLN A 11 6.00 -2.69 -7.55
N PHE A 12 4.98 -2.42 -6.73
CA PHE A 12 3.61 -2.93 -6.90
C PHE A 12 3.08 -2.82 -8.35
N PRO A 13 3.12 -1.65 -9.04
CA PRO A 13 2.62 -1.58 -10.41
C PRO A 13 3.39 -2.48 -11.38
N ILE A 14 4.70 -2.62 -11.18
CA ILE A 14 5.56 -3.48 -12.00
C ILE A 14 5.25 -4.95 -11.71
N LEU A 15 5.07 -5.33 -10.45
CA LEU A 15 4.72 -6.70 -10.06
C LEU A 15 3.37 -7.14 -10.63
N VAL A 16 2.36 -6.25 -10.58
CA VAL A 16 1.04 -6.49 -11.18
C VAL A 16 1.13 -6.61 -12.70
N ALA A 17 1.91 -5.74 -13.36
CA ALA A 17 2.14 -5.81 -14.79
C ALA A 17 2.87 -7.11 -15.20
N ARG A 18 3.88 -7.54 -14.43
CA ARG A 18 4.58 -8.82 -14.64
C ARG A 18 3.65 -10.02 -14.47
N ALA A 19 2.64 -9.91 -13.62
CA ALA A 19 1.58 -10.91 -13.48
C ALA A 19 0.53 -10.86 -14.62
N GLY A 20 0.73 -10.01 -15.63
CA GLY A 20 -0.10 -9.94 -16.83
C GLY A 20 -1.38 -9.13 -16.69
N LEU A 21 -1.53 -8.33 -15.63
CA LEU A 21 -2.74 -7.52 -15.39
C LEU A 21 -2.46 -6.02 -15.45
N SER A 22 -3.47 -5.27 -15.90
CA SER A 22 -3.54 -3.84 -15.60
C SER A 22 -3.94 -3.63 -14.14
N LEU A 23 -3.55 -2.49 -13.56
CA LEU A 23 -3.95 -2.12 -12.20
C LEU A 23 -5.47 -2.13 -11.99
N ARG A 24 -6.25 -1.73 -13.01
CA ARG A 24 -7.72 -1.76 -12.94
C ARG A 24 -8.27 -3.18 -12.95
N ALA A 25 -7.69 -4.08 -13.76
CA ALA A 25 -8.07 -5.49 -13.75
C ALA A 25 -7.73 -6.14 -12.41
N PHE A 26 -6.54 -5.85 -11.88
CA PHE A 26 -6.10 -6.33 -10.58
C PHE A 26 -7.01 -5.81 -9.44
N ALA A 27 -7.36 -4.52 -9.43
CA ALA A 27 -8.28 -3.95 -8.44
C ALA A 27 -9.61 -4.70 -8.39
N ARG A 28 -10.22 -4.94 -9.57
CA ARG A 28 -11.46 -5.72 -9.66
C ARG A 28 -11.30 -7.13 -9.12
N ARG A 29 -10.19 -7.80 -9.41
CA ARG A 29 -9.91 -9.14 -8.91
C ARG A 29 -9.75 -9.16 -7.39
N ALA A 30 -9.10 -8.15 -6.82
CA ALA A 30 -8.96 -8.00 -5.36
C ALA A 30 -10.24 -7.54 -4.65
N GLY A 31 -11.34 -7.30 -5.39
CA GLY A 31 -12.58 -6.78 -4.82
C GLY A 31 -12.46 -5.33 -4.33
N LEU A 32 -11.55 -4.55 -4.90
CA LEU A 32 -11.26 -3.16 -4.52
C LEU A 32 -11.62 -2.19 -5.64
N GLY A 33 -12.03 -0.98 -5.26
CA GLY A 33 -12.15 0.13 -6.20
C GLY A 33 -10.78 0.53 -6.76
N PHE A 34 -10.72 0.90 -8.04
CA PHE A 34 -9.46 1.36 -8.66
C PHE A 34 -8.89 2.60 -7.94
N SER A 35 -9.77 3.51 -7.48
CA SER A 35 -9.39 4.68 -6.67
C SER A 35 -8.72 4.28 -5.35
N THR A 36 -9.07 3.12 -4.76
CA THR A 36 -8.41 2.61 -3.57
C THR A 36 -6.94 2.29 -3.87
N ILE A 37 -6.65 1.60 -4.98
CA ILE A 37 -5.26 1.32 -5.38
C ILE A 37 -4.51 2.62 -5.64
N MET A 38 -5.11 3.55 -6.39
CA MET A 38 -4.46 4.84 -6.68
C MET A 38 -4.17 5.65 -5.41
N GLY A 39 -5.09 5.68 -4.45
CA GLY A 39 -4.90 6.35 -3.17
C GLY A 39 -3.88 5.65 -2.25
N LEU A 40 -3.57 4.37 -2.48
CA LEU A 40 -2.50 3.65 -1.79
C LEU A 40 -1.14 3.84 -2.46
N MET A 41 -1.12 3.98 -3.80
CA MET A 41 0.10 4.26 -4.57
C MET A 41 0.57 5.72 -4.43
N HIS A 42 -0.38 6.64 -4.26
CA HIS A 42 -0.14 8.08 -4.18
C HIS A 42 -0.74 8.70 -2.91
N PRO A 43 -0.27 8.29 -1.72
CA PRO A 43 -0.78 8.81 -0.45
C PRO A 43 -0.60 10.33 -0.31
N GLU A 44 0.40 10.92 -0.96
CA GLU A 44 0.68 12.36 -1.00
C GLU A 44 -0.45 13.18 -1.63
N LEU A 45 -1.24 12.59 -2.53
CA LEU A 45 -2.38 13.25 -3.16
C LEU A 45 -3.59 13.37 -2.21
N HIS A 46 -3.53 12.74 -1.03
CA HIS A 46 -4.63 12.69 -0.07
C HIS A 46 -4.15 13.12 1.33
N PRO A 47 -3.77 14.40 1.53
CA PRO A 47 -3.14 14.89 2.76
C PRO A 47 -4.00 14.74 4.03
N GLY A 48 -5.33 14.58 3.89
CA GLY A 48 -6.25 14.32 5.01
C GLY A 48 -6.41 12.85 5.40
N ARG A 49 -5.86 11.89 4.62
CA ARG A 49 -6.04 10.46 4.89
C ARG A 49 -5.04 9.98 5.94
N ARG A 50 -5.40 10.22 7.22
CA ARG A 50 -4.70 9.68 8.39
C ARG A 50 -4.93 8.19 8.49
N GLY A 51 -4.11 7.42 7.80
CA GLY A 51 -4.13 5.97 7.90
C GLY A 51 -3.44 5.35 6.69
N GLY A 52 -2.43 4.51 6.95
CA GLY A 52 -1.94 3.60 5.93
C GLY A 52 -3.02 2.63 5.48
N MET A 53 -2.60 1.63 4.73
CA MET A 53 -3.48 0.55 4.32
C MET A 53 -3.98 -0.23 5.54
N GLN A 54 -5.26 -0.58 5.56
CA GLN A 54 -5.81 -1.50 6.57
C GLN A 54 -5.30 -2.92 6.32
N LEU A 55 -5.11 -3.70 7.38
CA LEU A 55 -4.64 -5.08 7.29
C LEU A 55 -5.55 -5.95 6.41
N ARG A 56 -6.87 -5.77 6.50
CA ARG A 56 -7.82 -6.47 5.62
C ARG A 56 -7.57 -6.17 4.14
N THR A 57 -7.32 -4.91 3.79
CA THR A 57 -7.00 -4.51 2.42
C THR A 57 -5.67 -5.11 1.95
N ALA A 58 -4.67 -5.14 2.83
CA ALA A 58 -3.38 -5.77 2.56
C ALA A 58 -3.55 -7.26 2.18
N TRP A 59 -4.35 -7.99 2.95
CA TRP A 59 -4.65 -9.40 2.67
C TRP A 59 -5.48 -9.62 1.40
N LEU A 60 -6.42 -8.74 1.08
CA LEU A 60 -7.15 -8.81 -0.19
C LEU A 60 -6.21 -8.70 -1.40
N LEU A 61 -5.23 -7.80 -1.34
CA LEU A 61 -4.23 -7.63 -2.39
C LEU A 61 -3.31 -8.86 -2.47
N ALA A 62 -2.83 -9.35 -1.32
CA ALA A 62 -1.97 -10.52 -1.22
C ALA A 62 -2.66 -11.77 -1.80
N ASN A 63 -3.89 -12.06 -1.40
CA ASN A 63 -4.67 -13.19 -1.91
C ASN A 63 -4.94 -13.08 -3.41
N ALA A 64 -5.31 -11.89 -3.89
CA ALA A 64 -5.55 -11.70 -5.32
C ALA A 64 -4.29 -11.93 -6.15
N TYR A 65 -3.12 -11.49 -5.66
CA TYR A 65 -1.85 -11.70 -6.34
C TYR A 65 -1.37 -13.15 -6.26
N SER A 66 -1.47 -13.78 -5.09
CA SER A 66 -1.05 -15.16 -4.86
C SER A 66 -1.78 -16.13 -5.78
N GLU A 67 -3.08 -15.92 -6.02
CA GLU A 67 -3.85 -16.69 -7.00
C GLU A 67 -3.35 -16.54 -8.44
N ILE A 68 -2.95 -15.33 -8.84
CA ILE A 68 -2.50 -15.05 -10.21
C ILE A 68 -1.16 -15.70 -10.47
N VAL A 69 -0.19 -15.50 -9.56
CA VAL A 69 1.18 -15.98 -9.75
C VAL A 69 1.43 -17.37 -9.15
N ARG A 70 0.40 -17.97 -8.50
CA ARG A 70 0.42 -19.29 -7.86
C ARG A 70 1.53 -19.44 -6.82
N ILE A 71 1.59 -18.48 -5.89
CA ILE A 71 2.48 -18.52 -4.72
C ILE A 71 1.65 -18.55 -3.44
N ASP A 72 2.33 -18.73 -2.31
CA ASP A 72 1.70 -18.65 -0.99
C ASP A 72 1.20 -17.22 -0.65
N PRO A 73 0.02 -17.04 -0.02
CA PRO A 73 -0.49 -15.73 0.37
C PRO A 73 0.42 -14.92 1.29
N ASP A 74 1.11 -15.54 2.25
CA ASP A 74 2.06 -14.85 3.13
C ASP A 74 3.25 -14.34 2.33
N ALA A 75 3.74 -15.13 1.37
CA ALA A 75 4.80 -14.71 0.45
C ALA A 75 4.35 -13.53 -0.43
N ALA A 76 3.12 -13.57 -0.95
CA ALA A 76 2.54 -12.46 -1.71
C ALA A 76 2.38 -11.20 -0.84
N PHE A 77 1.99 -11.35 0.42
CA PHE A 77 1.89 -10.25 1.38
C PHE A 77 3.25 -9.59 1.57
N ALA A 78 4.30 -10.37 1.86
CA ALA A 78 5.65 -9.85 2.04
C ALA A 78 6.21 -9.17 0.78
N LEU A 79 5.82 -9.64 -0.42
CA LEU A 79 6.22 -9.03 -1.69
C LEU A 79 5.52 -7.69 -1.93
N LEU A 80 4.22 -7.62 -1.68
CA LEU A 80 3.40 -6.45 -2.06
C LEU A 80 3.33 -5.38 -0.99
N ILE A 81 3.57 -5.72 0.28
CA ILE A 81 3.27 -4.87 1.43
C ILE A 81 4.55 -4.57 2.21
N ILE A 82 4.76 -3.29 2.53
CA ILE A 82 5.87 -2.82 3.36
C ILE A 82 5.31 -2.32 4.69
N GLU A 83 5.93 -2.76 5.78
CA GLU A 83 5.67 -2.25 7.12
C GLU A 83 6.65 -1.13 7.47
N ARG A 84 6.19 0.13 7.49
CA ARG A 84 6.99 1.23 8.01
C ARG A 84 6.66 1.48 9.48
N ARG A 85 7.70 1.59 10.30
CA ARG A 85 7.56 2.19 11.63
C ARG A 85 7.26 3.67 11.43
N ALA A 86 6.21 4.18 12.05
CA ALA A 86 5.93 5.62 12.08
C ALA A 86 7.03 6.33 12.88
N ASP A 87 8.15 6.66 12.23
CA ASP A 87 9.12 7.56 12.81
C ASP A 87 8.62 8.99 12.68
N VAL A 88 8.60 9.65 13.84
CA VAL A 88 8.15 11.02 14.05
C VAL A 88 9.06 11.90 13.20
N SER A 89 8.51 12.51 12.14
CA SER A 89 9.18 13.63 11.49
C SER A 89 9.34 14.72 12.55
N THR A 90 10.58 15.00 12.91
CA THR A 90 10.99 16.11 13.75
C THR A 90 10.38 17.40 13.22
N GLU A 91 9.38 17.92 13.92
CA GLU A 91 8.91 19.28 13.76
C GLU A 91 10.05 20.18 14.28
N GLU A 92 10.87 20.70 13.37
CA GLU A 92 11.79 21.78 13.73
C GLU A 92 10.94 22.96 14.23
N PRO A 93 11.18 23.48 15.45
CA PRO A 93 10.46 24.65 15.91
C PRO A 93 10.91 25.84 15.08
N SER A 94 10.03 26.31 14.20
CA SER A 94 10.21 27.57 13.47
C SER A 94 10.47 28.70 14.48
N PRO A 95 11.63 29.39 14.42
CA PRO A 95 11.88 30.51 15.31
C PRO A 95 11.00 31.67 14.86
N ARG A 96 10.04 32.08 15.71
CA ARG A 96 9.25 33.29 15.48
C ARG A 96 10.20 34.50 15.44
N PRO A 97 10.17 35.35 14.40
CA PRO A 97 10.78 36.66 14.49
C PRO A 97 9.94 37.57 15.41
N ARG A 98 10.64 38.38 16.21
CA ARG A 98 10.08 39.36 17.15
C ARG A 98 9.42 40.53 16.44
#